data_AF-A0A6J4KS88-F1
#
_entry.id   AF-A0A6J4KS88-F1
#
_cell.length_a   1.000
_cell.length_b   1.000
_cell.length_c   1.000
_cell.angle_alpha   90.00
_cell.angle_beta   90.00
_cell.angle_gamma   90.00
#
_symmetry.space_group_name_H-M   'P 1'
#
loop_
_entity.id
_entity.type
_entity.pdbx_description
1 polymer ?
#
loop_
_entity_poly.entity_id
_entity_poly.type
_entity_poly.pdbx_seq_one_letter_code
_entity_poly.pdbx_strand_id
1 'polypeptide(L)'
;MTRETLLERLRYFFENRPAIDLELYVLYHRDGALHTYRPALEERQLRPRLLGDFLAEVRAQLYAPAAPYELVSVHTPEAGDAEQVFYAHYPEIPRAAEVFGPATKGQARPYDGGEATLSGIWGFVVRIGNGQRSLYLFKKNQAFNVIGRDKYYHLFFSNQALTLLNRDTIRLNHTFDVMLLEDHLLILNRKE
;
A
#
# COMPACT_ATOMS: atom_id res chain seq x y z
N MET A 1 15.84 -11.57 6.52
CA MET A 1 16.18 -10.87 5.26
C MET A 1 17.23 -9.82 5.56
N THR A 2 18.25 -9.63 4.71
CA THR A 2 19.20 -8.51 4.83
C THR A 2 18.77 -7.31 3.99
N ARG A 3 19.37 -6.15 4.22
CA ARG A 3 19.12 -4.93 3.43
C ARG A 3 19.47 -5.15 1.96
N GLU A 4 20.59 -5.79 1.66
CA GLU A 4 21.02 -6.09 0.29
C GLU A 4 20.00 -6.96 -0.44
N THR A 5 19.48 -8.00 0.23
CA THR A 5 18.43 -8.86 -0.32
C THR A 5 17.14 -8.07 -0.58
N LEU A 6 16.74 -7.19 0.33
CA LEU A 6 15.57 -6.32 0.15
C LEU A 6 15.75 -5.42 -1.08
N LEU A 7 16.89 -4.74 -1.19
CA LEU A 7 17.21 -3.87 -2.32
C LEU A 7 17.20 -4.65 -3.63
N GLU A 8 17.82 -5.82 -3.68
CA GLU A 8 17.82 -6.67 -4.86
C GLU A 8 16.39 -7.07 -5.30
N ARG A 9 15.52 -7.42 -4.36
CA ARG A 9 14.11 -7.75 -4.66
C ARG A 9 13.35 -6.52 -5.17
N LEU A 10 13.56 -5.35 -4.57
CA LEU A 10 12.92 -4.09 -4.97
C LEU A 10 13.38 -3.60 -6.36
N ARG A 11 14.64 -3.85 -6.73
CA ARG A 11 15.23 -3.44 -8.01
C ARG A 11 14.36 -3.82 -9.21
N TYR A 12 13.74 -5.00 -9.16
CA TYR A 12 12.84 -5.47 -10.22
C TYR A 12 11.76 -4.45 -10.58
N PHE A 13 11.08 -3.89 -9.59
CA PHE A 13 9.94 -2.97 -9.82
C PHE A 13 10.38 -1.62 -10.41
N PHE A 14 11.64 -1.26 -10.21
CA PHE A 14 12.21 -0.02 -10.73
C PHE A 14 12.71 -0.15 -12.17
N GLU A 15 13.28 -1.31 -12.51
CA GLU A 15 13.87 -1.57 -13.82
C GLU A 15 12.83 -2.08 -14.83
N ASN A 16 11.76 -2.71 -14.36
CA ASN A 16 10.74 -3.35 -15.20
C ASN A 16 9.41 -2.58 -15.20
N ARG A 17 9.44 -1.25 -15.03
CA ARG A 17 8.25 -0.40 -14.97
C ARG A 17 7.24 -0.64 -16.11
N PRO A 18 7.63 -0.86 -17.37
CA PRO A 18 6.68 -1.13 -18.44
C PRO A 18 5.94 -2.48 -18.33
N ALA A 19 6.45 -3.41 -17.51
CA ALA A 19 5.93 -4.78 -17.37
C ALA A 19 5.20 -5.02 -16.04
N ILE A 20 4.96 -3.97 -15.26
CA ILE A 20 4.24 -4.01 -13.99
C ILE A 20 3.04 -3.07 -14.05
N ASP A 21 1.97 -3.48 -13.38
CA ASP A 21 0.74 -2.71 -13.27
C ASP A 21 0.43 -2.37 -11.81
N LEU A 22 -0.59 -1.54 -11.60
CA LEU A 22 -1.11 -1.19 -10.27
C LEU A 22 -2.58 -1.59 -10.15
N GLU A 23 -2.89 -2.30 -9.07
CA GLU A 23 -4.26 -2.55 -8.62
C GLU A 23 -4.47 -1.88 -7.26
N LEU A 24 -5.66 -1.31 -7.07
CA LEU A 24 -6.08 -0.71 -5.80
C LEU A 24 -7.20 -1.53 -5.20
N TYR A 25 -7.09 -1.75 -3.90
CA TYR A 25 -8.06 -2.43 -3.07
C TYR A 25 -8.50 -1.47 -1.97
N VAL A 26 -9.80 -1.44 -1.70
CA VAL A 26 -10.42 -0.58 -0.70
C VAL A 26 -10.97 -1.44 0.42
N LEU A 27 -10.63 -1.09 1.65
CA LEU A 27 -10.94 -1.87 2.84
C LEU A 27 -11.98 -1.15 3.70
N TYR A 28 -13.00 -1.87 4.14
CA TYR A 28 -14.08 -1.37 4.99
C TYR A 28 -14.25 -2.26 6.22
N HIS A 29 -14.48 -1.67 7.38
CA HIS A 29 -15.02 -2.39 8.52
C HIS A 29 -16.55 -2.41 8.43
N ARG A 30 -17.14 -3.60 8.43
CA ARG A 30 -18.60 -3.80 8.52
C ARG A 30 -18.87 -4.98 9.44
N ASP A 31 -19.82 -4.83 10.33
CA ASP A 31 -20.26 -5.91 11.23
C ASP A 31 -19.10 -6.59 12.00
N GLY A 32 -18.08 -5.80 12.36
CA GLY A 32 -16.88 -6.30 13.05
C GLY A 32 -15.85 -7.03 12.17
N ALA A 33 -16.10 -7.18 10.86
CA ALA A 33 -15.21 -7.83 9.91
C ALA A 33 -14.59 -6.84 8.92
N LEU A 34 -13.44 -7.21 8.35
CA LEU A 34 -12.77 -6.47 7.29
C LEU A 34 -13.22 -6.98 5.92
N HIS A 35 -13.76 -6.09 5.10
CA HIS A 35 -14.20 -6.37 3.75
C HIS A 35 -13.30 -5.66 2.74
N THR A 36 -12.74 -6.44 1.81
CA THR A 36 -11.85 -5.92 0.77
C THR A 36 -12.56 -5.93 -0.58
N TYR A 37 -12.62 -4.76 -1.19
CA TYR A 37 -13.20 -4.56 -2.51
C TYR A 37 -12.12 -4.16 -3.51
N ARG A 38 -12.27 -4.62 -4.76
CA ARG A 38 -11.43 -4.24 -5.89
C ARG A 38 -12.26 -3.40 -6.86
N PRO A 39 -12.24 -2.06 -6.75
CA PRO A 39 -12.83 -1.20 -7.76
C PRO A 39 -12.00 -1.24 -9.05
N ALA A 40 -12.63 -0.92 -10.18
CA ALA A 40 -11.88 -0.60 -11.39
C ALA A 40 -11.13 0.72 -11.17
N LEU A 41 -9.92 0.86 -11.72
CA LEU A 41 -9.18 2.12 -11.70
C LEU A 41 -9.23 2.78 -13.07
N GLU A 42 -9.46 4.09 -13.10
CA GLU A 42 -9.32 4.88 -14.32
C GLU A 42 -7.92 4.73 -14.92
N GLU A 43 -7.90 4.29 -16.18
CA GLU A 43 -6.72 3.75 -16.88
C GLU A 43 -5.76 4.83 -17.38
N ARG A 44 -6.26 6.00 -17.79
CA ARG A 44 -5.48 6.98 -18.56
C ARG A 44 -4.72 7.94 -17.68
N GLN A 45 -5.24 8.28 -16.52
CA GLN A 45 -4.70 9.31 -15.62
C GLN A 45 -4.40 8.75 -14.23
N LEU A 46 -5.37 8.12 -13.58
CA LEU A 46 -5.25 7.75 -12.18
C LEU A 46 -4.23 6.62 -12.00
N ARG A 47 -4.38 5.52 -12.73
CA ARG A 47 -3.51 4.34 -12.58
C ARG A 47 -2.03 4.64 -12.88
N PRO A 48 -1.64 5.26 -14.01
CA PRO A 48 -0.22 5.54 -14.30
C PRO A 48 0.41 6.49 -13.28
N ARG A 49 -0.39 7.44 -12.77
CA ARG A 49 0.06 8.42 -11.78
C ARG A 49 0.27 7.78 -10.41
N LEU A 50 -0.67 6.97 -9.92
CA LEU A 50 -0.51 6.22 -8.68
C LEU A 50 0.70 5.29 -8.74
N LEU A 51 0.89 4.59 -9.87
CA LEU A 51 2.04 3.69 -10.05
C LEU A 51 3.36 4.46 -9.91
N GLY A 52 3.44 5.63 -10.56
CA GLY A 52 4.62 6.49 -10.47
C GLY A 52 4.90 6.99 -9.06
N ASP A 53 3.87 7.51 -8.38
CA ASP A 53 4.04 8.10 -7.04
C ASP A 53 4.37 7.05 -5.97
N PHE A 54 3.72 5.88 -5.98
CA PHE A 54 4.04 4.82 -5.01
C PHE A 54 5.42 4.20 -5.25
N LEU A 55 5.84 4.01 -6.50
CA LEU A 55 7.21 3.56 -6.79
C LEU A 55 8.25 4.60 -6.37
N ALA A 56 7.96 5.89 -6.56
CA ALA A 56 8.84 6.96 -6.10
C ALA A 56 8.98 6.93 -4.57
N GLU A 57 7.88 6.71 -3.84
CA GLU A 57 7.91 6.61 -2.39
C GLU A 57 8.69 5.40 -1.89
N VAL A 58 8.42 4.20 -2.44
CA VAL A 58 9.18 2.99 -2.10
C VAL A 58 10.67 3.21 -2.36
N ARG A 59 11.02 3.88 -3.47
CA ARG A 59 12.41 4.21 -3.77
C ARG A 59 13.02 5.17 -2.73
N ALA A 60 12.30 6.22 -2.38
CA ALA A 60 12.77 7.24 -1.44
C ALA A 60 12.99 6.66 -0.04
N GLN A 61 12.04 5.87 0.47
CA GLN A 61 12.12 5.32 1.82
C GLN A 61 13.08 4.13 1.91
N LEU A 62 13.01 3.19 0.96
CA LEU A 62 13.66 1.88 1.11
C LEU A 62 14.84 1.64 0.19
N TYR A 63 14.85 2.22 -1.02
CA TYR A 63 15.86 1.91 -2.03
C TYR A 63 17.04 2.90 -2.08
N ALA A 64 16.94 4.05 -1.41
CA ALA A 64 18.00 5.04 -1.45
C ALA A 64 19.31 4.46 -0.85
N PRO A 65 20.47 4.56 -1.55
CA PRO A 65 21.74 4.00 -1.08
C PRO A 65 22.16 4.49 0.31
N ALA A 66 21.81 5.75 0.65
CA ALA A 66 22.07 6.40 1.93
C ALA A 66 20.82 6.50 2.84
N ALA A 67 19.79 5.68 2.62
CA ALA A 67 18.62 5.69 3.49
C ALA A 67 19.03 5.40 4.95
N PRO A 68 18.61 6.21 5.94
CA PRO A 68 19.14 6.19 7.29
C PRO A 68 18.59 5.04 8.16
N TYR A 69 18.09 3.97 7.56
CA TYR A 69 17.39 2.90 8.27
C TYR A 69 18.22 1.64 8.47
N GLU A 70 17.98 0.96 9.59
CA GLU A 70 18.39 -0.41 9.85
C GLU A 70 17.24 -1.38 9.59
N LEU A 71 17.53 -2.53 8.97
CA LEU A 71 16.54 -3.58 8.74
C LEU A 71 16.61 -4.62 9.85
N VAL A 72 15.59 -4.68 10.70
CA VAL A 72 15.59 -5.46 11.95
C VAL A 72 14.47 -6.50 11.96
N SER A 73 14.71 -7.69 12.48
CA SER A 73 13.66 -8.70 12.63
C SER A 73 12.71 -8.32 13.77
N VAL A 74 11.40 -8.55 13.61
CA VAL A 74 10.44 -8.36 14.72
C VAL A 74 10.70 -9.30 15.91
N HIS A 75 11.53 -10.33 15.73
CA HIS A 75 11.88 -11.30 16.77
C HIS A 75 13.21 -11.02 17.47
N THR A 76 13.90 -9.94 17.10
CA THR A 76 15.16 -9.53 17.76
C THR A 76 14.91 -8.42 18.78
N PRO A 77 15.58 -8.43 19.94
CA PRO A 77 15.55 -7.31 20.88
C PRO A 77 16.02 -6.01 20.22
N GLU A 78 15.28 -4.92 20.44
CA GLU A 78 15.56 -3.60 19.88
C GLU A 78 16.58 -2.87 20.75
N ALA A 79 17.64 -2.31 20.15
CA ALA A 79 18.71 -1.62 20.89
C ALA A 79 19.39 -0.47 20.11
N GLY A 80 18.79 0.02 19.03
CA GLY A 80 19.43 0.97 18.10
C GLY A 80 18.88 2.40 18.19
N ASP A 81 19.74 3.39 17.96
CA ASP A 81 19.40 4.82 17.87
C ASP A 81 19.00 5.26 16.43
N ALA A 82 19.16 4.37 15.44
CA ALA A 82 18.82 4.62 14.05
C ALA A 82 17.32 4.44 13.79
N GLU A 83 16.83 4.98 12.66
CA GLU A 83 15.50 4.65 12.16
C GLU A 83 15.44 3.15 11.83
N GLN A 84 14.38 2.45 12.21
CA GLN A 84 14.30 1.00 12.04
C GLN A 84 13.13 0.62 11.15
N VAL A 85 13.41 -0.20 10.15
CA VAL A 85 12.40 -0.91 9.37
C VAL A 85 12.35 -2.34 9.89
N PHE A 86 11.21 -2.71 10.46
CA PHE A 86 11.03 -4.05 10.99
C PHE A 86 10.55 -4.99 9.90
N TYR A 87 10.97 -6.24 9.96
CA TYR A 87 10.42 -7.27 9.09
C TYR A 87 10.01 -8.52 9.85
N ALA A 88 8.91 -9.11 9.40
CA ALA A 88 8.44 -10.41 9.82
C ALA A 88 8.32 -11.33 8.61
N HIS A 89 8.71 -12.59 8.76
CA HIS A 89 8.37 -13.64 7.79
C HIS A 89 6.95 -14.14 8.09
N TYR A 90 6.16 -14.42 7.06
CA TYR A 90 4.71 -14.59 7.20
C TYR A 90 4.24 -16.05 7.27
N PRO A 91 4.15 -16.64 8.48
CA PRO A 91 3.14 -17.67 8.75
C PRO A 91 2.12 -17.29 9.84
N GLU A 92 2.38 -16.30 10.72
CA GLU A 92 1.62 -16.09 11.98
C GLU A 92 1.36 -14.62 12.38
N ILE A 93 1.06 -13.72 11.44
CA ILE A 93 0.51 -12.40 11.81
C ILE A 93 -0.96 -12.34 11.37
N PRO A 94 -1.95 -12.48 12.28
CA PRO A 94 -3.36 -12.58 11.92
C PRO A 94 -3.86 -11.35 11.13
N ARG A 95 -3.47 -10.14 11.57
CA ARG A 95 -4.01 -8.90 11.00
C ARG A 95 -3.53 -8.59 9.59
N ALA A 96 -2.28 -8.85 9.23
CA ALA A 96 -1.87 -8.60 7.84
C ALA A 96 -2.32 -9.74 6.90
N ALA A 97 -2.68 -10.94 7.40
CA ALA A 97 -3.42 -11.93 6.60
C ALA A 97 -4.85 -11.45 6.31
N GLU A 98 -5.50 -10.78 7.25
CA GLU A 98 -6.81 -10.14 7.03
C GLU A 98 -6.72 -8.98 6.03
N VAL A 99 -5.68 -8.13 6.15
CA VAL A 99 -5.48 -6.95 5.30
C VAL A 99 -5.06 -7.32 3.87
N PHE A 100 -4.00 -8.11 3.72
CA PHE A 100 -3.43 -8.45 2.41
C PHE A 100 -4.02 -9.71 1.79
N GLY A 101 -4.53 -10.65 2.61
CA GLY A 101 -5.00 -11.97 2.16
C GLY A 101 -6.02 -11.92 1.03
N PRO A 102 -7.06 -11.08 1.10
CA PRO A 102 -8.03 -10.97 0.01
C PRO A 102 -7.38 -10.52 -1.31
N ALA A 103 -6.38 -9.64 -1.28
CA ALA A 103 -5.66 -9.20 -2.47
C ALA A 103 -4.70 -10.29 -2.99
N THR A 104 -3.92 -10.92 -2.10
CA THR A 104 -2.92 -11.93 -2.49
C THR A 104 -3.56 -13.23 -3.01
N LYS A 105 -4.73 -13.60 -2.48
CA LYS A 105 -5.46 -14.82 -2.86
C LYS A 105 -6.47 -14.61 -3.99
N GLY A 106 -6.60 -13.39 -4.51
CA GLY A 106 -7.61 -13.06 -5.52
C GLY A 106 -9.06 -13.19 -5.01
N GLN A 107 -9.27 -12.99 -3.71
CA GLN A 107 -10.58 -13.12 -3.03
C GLN A 107 -11.26 -11.77 -2.76
N ALA A 108 -10.67 -10.66 -3.20
CA ALA A 108 -11.30 -9.35 -3.12
C ALA A 108 -12.59 -9.31 -3.95
N ARG A 109 -13.65 -8.75 -3.36
CA ARG A 109 -14.96 -8.66 -4.02
C ARG A 109 -14.94 -7.53 -5.06
N PRO A 110 -15.67 -7.66 -6.18
CA PRO A 110 -15.93 -6.51 -7.04
C PRO A 110 -16.59 -5.38 -6.23
N TYR A 111 -16.17 -4.14 -6.48
CA TYR A 111 -16.85 -3.00 -5.88
C TYR A 111 -18.21 -2.79 -6.55
N ASP A 112 -19.29 -2.90 -5.78
CA ASP A 112 -20.67 -2.87 -6.29
C ASP A 112 -21.32 -1.48 -6.22
N GLY A 113 -20.67 -0.49 -5.59
CA GLY A 113 -21.21 0.86 -5.44
C GLY A 113 -22.43 0.96 -4.50
N GLY A 114 -22.66 -0.04 -3.64
CA GLY A 114 -23.72 -0.02 -2.63
C GLY A 114 -23.47 0.99 -1.50
N GLU A 115 -23.88 0.68 -0.26
CA GLU A 115 -23.72 1.57 0.92
C GLU A 115 -22.27 1.92 1.31
N ALA A 116 -21.29 1.50 0.50
CA ALA A 116 -19.89 1.83 0.68
C ALA A 116 -19.67 3.28 0.24
N THR A 117 -19.84 4.21 1.18
CA THR A 117 -19.46 5.60 0.93
C THR A 117 -17.94 5.75 1.01
N LEU A 118 -17.41 6.69 0.24
CA LEU A 118 -16.01 7.13 0.32
C LEU A 118 -15.57 7.45 1.77
N SER A 119 -16.50 7.96 2.59
CA SER A 119 -16.27 8.27 4.00
C SER A 119 -16.11 7.04 4.90
N GLY A 120 -16.60 5.86 4.48
CA GLY A 120 -16.50 4.62 5.24
C GLY A 120 -15.20 3.84 5.03
N ILE A 121 -14.30 4.32 4.17
CA ILE A 121 -13.05 3.61 3.87
C ILE A 121 -12.16 3.60 5.12
N TRP A 122 -11.77 2.39 5.53
CA TRP A 122 -10.82 2.19 6.63
C TRP A 122 -9.37 2.24 6.15
N GLY A 123 -9.09 1.74 4.95
CA GLY A 123 -7.74 1.70 4.41
C GLY A 123 -7.69 1.28 2.96
N PHE A 124 -6.48 1.28 2.43
CA PHE A 124 -6.16 0.93 1.06
C PHE A 124 -5.05 -0.12 1.04
N VAL A 125 -5.16 -1.07 0.11
CA VAL A 125 -4.05 -1.94 -0.28
C VAL A 125 -3.74 -1.64 -1.74
N VAL A 126 -2.48 -1.36 -2.05
CA VAL A 126 -2.00 -1.10 -3.40
C VAL A 126 -1.11 -2.26 -3.80
N ARG A 127 -1.49 -3.01 -4.83
CA ARG A 127 -0.62 -4.04 -5.42
C ARG A 127 0.11 -3.42 -6.60
N ILE A 128 1.44 -3.51 -6.61
CA ILE A 128 2.28 -3.14 -7.75
C ILE A 128 3.00 -4.39 -8.23
N GLY A 129 2.90 -4.70 -9.51
CA GLY A 129 3.56 -5.86 -10.09
C GLY A 129 2.78 -6.53 -11.20
N ASN A 130 3.02 -7.83 -11.36
CA ASN A 130 2.38 -8.69 -12.34
C ASN A 130 2.16 -10.09 -11.77
N GLY A 131 1.77 -11.05 -12.61
CA GLY A 131 1.49 -12.43 -12.19
C GLY A 131 2.69 -13.18 -11.60
N GLN A 132 3.92 -12.69 -11.76
CA GLN A 132 5.13 -13.33 -11.24
C GLN A 132 5.68 -12.65 -9.99
N ARG A 133 5.69 -11.31 -9.97
CA ARG A 133 6.24 -10.52 -8.87
C ARG A 133 5.25 -9.45 -8.47
N SER A 134 4.94 -9.38 -7.18
CA SER A 134 4.01 -8.40 -6.63
C SER A 134 4.55 -7.87 -5.31
N LEU A 135 4.45 -6.56 -5.13
CA LEU A 135 4.56 -5.91 -3.84
C LEU A 135 3.18 -5.37 -3.46
N TYR A 136 2.86 -5.37 -2.17
CA TYR A 136 1.62 -4.83 -1.66
C TYR A 136 1.93 -3.76 -0.63
N LEU A 137 1.33 -2.59 -0.75
CA LEU A 137 1.46 -1.49 0.18
C LEU A 137 0.13 -1.33 0.91
N PHE A 138 0.17 -1.32 2.23
CA PHE A 138 -1.00 -0.98 3.04
C PHE A 138 -0.88 0.45 3.55
N LYS A 139 -2.02 1.15 3.48
CA LYS A 139 -2.18 2.47 4.06
C LYS A 139 -3.50 2.54 4.81
N LYS A 140 -3.44 2.93 6.09
CA LYS A 140 -4.66 3.26 6.82
C LYS A 140 -5.23 4.59 6.32
N ASN A 141 -6.53 4.64 6.09
CA ASN A 141 -7.21 5.90 5.78
C ASN A 141 -7.23 6.76 7.05
N GLN A 142 -6.71 7.97 6.95
CA GLN A 142 -6.70 8.93 8.05
C GLN A 142 -7.56 10.13 7.63
N ALA A 143 -8.49 10.55 8.50
CA ALA A 143 -9.22 11.79 8.30
C ALA A 143 -8.25 12.96 8.53
N PHE A 144 -7.99 13.76 7.50
CA PHE A 144 -7.08 14.91 7.59
C PHE A 144 -7.84 16.23 7.54
N ASN A 145 -7.56 17.12 8.49
CA ASN A 145 -7.79 18.56 8.38
C ASN A 145 -6.43 19.24 8.17
N VAL A 146 -5.92 19.32 6.94
CA VAL A 146 -4.63 20.00 6.69
C VAL A 146 -4.69 20.86 5.41
N ILE A 147 -4.34 22.14 5.57
CA ILE A 147 -4.02 23.08 4.49
C ILE A 147 -2.50 22.94 4.26
N GLY A 148 -2.09 22.04 3.37
CA GLY A 148 -0.69 21.72 3.11
C GLY A 148 -0.44 21.42 1.63
N ARG A 149 0.81 21.64 1.19
CA ARG A 149 1.27 21.54 -0.21
C ARG A 149 1.55 20.10 -0.69
N ASP A 150 1.08 19.07 0.02
CA ASP A 150 1.32 17.70 -0.42
C ASP A 150 0.49 17.32 -1.65
N LYS A 151 0.99 16.36 -2.41
CA LYS A 151 0.28 15.77 -3.54
C LYS A 151 -0.81 14.83 -3.01
N TYR A 152 -2.02 15.36 -2.83
CA TYR A 152 -3.20 14.57 -2.50
C TYR A 152 -3.97 14.17 -3.76
N TYR A 153 -4.50 12.95 -3.77
CA TYR A 153 -5.49 12.53 -4.77
C TYR A 153 -6.90 12.85 -4.28
N HIS A 154 -7.80 13.10 -5.22
CA HIS A 154 -9.23 13.31 -4.97
C HIS A 154 -9.99 12.17 -5.65
N LEU A 155 -10.29 11.13 -4.88
CA LEU A 155 -10.84 9.88 -5.41
C LEU A 155 -12.36 9.84 -5.27
N PHE A 156 -13.06 9.39 -6.31
CA PHE A 156 -14.51 9.16 -6.28
C PHE A 156 -14.90 7.96 -7.13
N PHE A 157 -16.08 7.40 -6.86
CA PHE A 157 -16.63 6.32 -7.69
C PHE A 157 -17.58 6.87 -8.75
N SER A 158 -17.35 6.46 -10.00
CA SER A 158 -18.24 6.68 -11.14
C SER A 158 -18.34 5.38 -11.92
N ASN A 159 -19.56 4.87 -12.12
CA ASN A 159 -19.81 3.62 -12.83
C ASN A 159 -18.93 2.44 -12.31
N GLN A 160 -18.85 2.29 -10.98
CA GLN A 160 -18.00 1.28 -10.30
C GLN A 160 -16.49 1.43 -10.51
N ALA A 161 -16.05 2.44 -11.27
CA ALA A 161 -14.66 2.81 -11.43
C ALA A 161 -14.27 3.93 -10.47
N LEU A 162 -13.07 3.84 -9.92
CA LEU A 162 -12.44 4.89 -9.17
C LEU A 162 -11.76 5.86 -10.14
N THR A 163 -12.11 7.13 -10.01
CA THR A 163 -11.73 8.21 -10.90
C THR A 163 -11.14 9.38 -10.10
N LEU A 164 -10.36 10.24 -10.76
CA LEU A 164 -9.79 11.46 -10.16
C LEU A 164 -10.72 12.66 -10.44
N LEU A 165 -11.19 13.36 -9.41
CA LEU A 165 -12.02 14.57 -9.53
C LEU A 165 -11.25 15.82 -9.08
N ASN A 166 -11.66 16.99 -9.54
CA ASN A 166 -11.09 18.26 -9.09
C ASN A 166 -11.85 18.90 -7.90
N ARG A 167 -12.90 18.27 -7.32
CA ARG A 167 -13.63 18.75 -6.11
C ARG A 167 -14.23 17.60 -5.26
N ASP A 168 -14.27 17.85 -3.93
CA ASP A 168 -14.69 17.06 -2.74
C ASP A 168 -14.17 15.62 -2.57
N THR A 169 -13.60 15.30 -1.40
CA THR A 169 -12.31 14.58 -1.34
C THR A 169 -12.21 13.41 -0.36
N ILE A 170 -11.74 12.24 -0.82
CA ILE A 170 -10.82 11.41 -0.03
C ILE A 170 -9.40 11.72 -0.49
N ARG A 171 -8.54 12.08 0.47
CA ARG A 171 -7.13 12.38 0.23
C ARG A 171 -6.27 11.14 0.46
N LEU A 172 -5.92 10.46 -0.62
CA LEU A 172 -4.84 9.48 -0.57
C LEU A 172 -3.52 10.25 -0.71
N ASN A 173 -2.65 10.20 0.30
CA ASN A 173 -1.24 10.53 0.10
C ASN A 173 -0.48 9.24 -0.28
N HIS A 174 0.73 9.38 -0.80
CA HIS A 174 1.53 8.27 -1.33
C HIS A 174 2.34 7.53 -0.25
N THR A 175 2.31 7.98 1.01
CA THR A 175 3.01 7.30 2.11
C THR A 175 2.28 6.02 2.50
N PHE A 176 3.00 5.01 2.96
CA PHE A 176 2.42 3.73 3.38
C PHE A 176 3.02 3.30 4.71
N ASP A 177 2.24 2.55 5.48
CA ASP A 177 2.59 2.18 6.85
C ASP A 177 3.31 0.81 6.87
N VAL A 178 2.91 -0.07 5.94
CA VAL A 178 3.33 -1.47 5.89
C VAL A 178 3.47 -1.89 4.43
N MET A 179 4.50 -2.68 4.12
CA MET A 179 4.72 -3.28 2.79
C MET A 179 4.83 -4.79 2.93
N LEU A 180 4.11 -5.54 2.10
CA LEU A 180 4.32 -6.97 1.91
C LEU A 180 5.07 -7.19 0.60
N LEU A 181 6.24 -7.79 0.70
CA LEU A 181 7.06 -8.19 -0.44
C LEU A 181 7.32 -9.70 -0.33
N GLU A 182 6.70 -10.46 -1.25
CA GLU A 182 6.72 -11.92 -1.19
C GLU A 182 6.13 -12.42 0.15
N ASP A 183 6.93 -13.11 0.95
CA ASP A 183 6.62 -13.65 2.28
C ASP A 183 7.13 -12.78 3.43
N HIS A 184 7.62 -11.57 3.14
CA HIS A 184 8.11 -10.63 4.15
C HIS A 184 7.18 -9.43 4.30
N LEU A 185 6.68 -9.25 5.51
CA LEU A 185 6.01 -8.02 5.93
C LEU A 185 7.07 -7.05 6.46
N LEU A 186 7.21 -5.89 5.83
CA LEU A 186 8.00 -4.78 6.31
C LEU A 186 7.08 -3.75 6.98
N ILE A 187 7.41 -3.37 8.20
CA ILE A 187 6.72 -2.37 9.01
C ILE A 187 7.62 -1.15 9.08
N LEU A 188 7.16 -0.04 8.48
CA LEU A 188 7.91 1.21 8.38
C LEU A 188 7.63 2.14 9.56
N ASN A 189 6.49 1.95 10.22
CA ASN A 189 6.10 2.78 11.33
C ASN A 189 5.44 1.94 12.41
N ARG A 190 6.18 1.69 13.49
CA ARG A 190 5.66 1.10 14.73
C ARG A 190 5.26 2.24 15.67
N LYS A 191 4.26 3.04 15.28
CA LYS A 191 3.60 3.92 16.25
C LYS A 191 2.81 3.02 17.20
N GLU A 192 3.25 2.98 18.46
CA GLU A 192 2.48 2.43 19.59
C GLU A 192 1.10 3.08 19.69
#